data_AF-A0A804LG53-F1
#
_entry.id   AF-A0A804LG53-F1
#
_cell.length_a   1.000
_cell.length_b   1.000
_cell.length_c   1.000
_cell.angle_alpha   90.00
_cell.angle_beta   90.00
_cell.angle_gamma   90.00
#
_symmetry.space_group_name_H-M   'P 1'
#
loop_
_entity.id
_entity.type
_entity.pdbx_description
1 polymer ?
#
loop_
_entity_poly.entity_id
_entity_poly.type
_entity_poly.pdbx_seq_one_letter_code
_entity_poly.pdbx_strand_id
1 'polypeptide(L)'
;MMLPLKRDHFVNIARRRALEANKLAAAQRESSEKQTNGLTHVDSEMLDDKLAVMQRESNKMQNGGPAHVNTEFSHCGKCDVNSDSKGGFFADQFENLANYRAHYECTGPEIWKQTKGNLHAFVAAAGTGGTIAGVSRYLKEKNRSIKCFLMDPPGSGLFNKVTRGVMYTKEEAEGKRLKNPFDTITEGIGINRVTKNFMMAELDGAYRGSDREAVEMSSSSAMNCVGAVRVAQDLGPGHTIVTILCDSGMRHLSKFFNEQYLADHGLTPTATGLEFLDK
;
A
#
# COMPACT_ATOMS: atom_id res chain seq x y z
N MET A 1 -27.43 -33.41 -4.16
CA MET A 1 -26.86 -33.64 -2.82
C MET A 1 -25.73 -32.63 -2.63
N MET A 2 -26.01 -31.55 -1.90
CA MET A 2 -25.13 -30.38 -1.76
C MET A 2 -24.07 -30.70 -0.69
N LEU A 3 -22.79 -30.71 -1.05
CA LEU A 3 -21.71 -30.81 -0.06
C LEU A 3 -21.63 -29.49 0.74
N PRO A 4 -21.49 -29.53 2.07
CA PRO A 4 -21.38 -28.31 2.87
C PRO A 4 -20.04 -27.64 2.58
N LEU A 5 -20.06 -26.47 1.93
CA LEU A 5 -18.92 -25.56 1.88
C LEU A 5 -18.51 -25.24 3.31
N LYS A 6 -17.30 -25.64 3.72
CA LYS A 6 -16.70 -25.24 5.00
C LYS A 6 -16.81 -23.73 5.15
N ARG A 7 -17.58 -23.26 6.14
CA ARG A 7 -17.79 -21.86 6.52
C ARG A 7 -16.56 -21.18 7.14
N ASP A 8 -15.36 -21.60 6.76
CA ASP A 8 -14.16 -20.85 7.11
C ASP A 8 -13.98 -19.76 6.05
N HIS A 9 -14.60 -18.62 6.33
CA HIS A 9 -14.60 -17.46 5.46
C HIS A 9 -13.15 -16.97 5.22
N PHE A 10 -12.78 -16.64 3.98
CA PHE A 10 -11.39 -16.33 3.59
C PHE A 10 -10.74 -15.21 4.42
N VAL A 11 -11.55 -14.25 4.91
CA VAL A 11 -11.10 -13.19 5.83
C VAL A 11 -10.67 -13.76 7.18
N ASN A 12 -11.38 -14.74 7.73
CA ASN A 12 -11.01 -15.43 8.96
C ASN A 12 -9.76 -16.30 8.78
N ILE A 13 -9.49 -16.77 7.55
CA ILE A 13 -8.23 -17.45 7.21
C ILE A 13 -7.09 -16.43 7.12
N ALA A 14 -7.30 -15.29 6.46
CA ALA A 14 -6.31 -14.22 6.35
C ALA A 14 -5.94 -13.65 7.73
N ARG A 15 -6.94 -13.37 8.58
CA ARG A 15 -6.75 -12.91 9.96
C ARG A 15 -6.02 -13.94 10.82
N ARG A 16 -6.40 -15.23 10.74
CA ARG A 16 -5.66 -16.30 11.43
C ARG A 16 -4.22 -16.41 10.95
N ARG A 17 -3.97 -16.36 9.64
CA ARG A 17 -2.61 -16.40 9.08
C ARG A 17 -1.78 -15.19 9.48
N ALA A 18 -2.38 -14.00 9.55
CA ALA A 18 -1.72 -12.81 10.07
C ALA A 18 -1.37 -12.97 11.56
N LEU A 19 -2.29 -13.48 12.39
CA LEU A 19 -2.04 -13.78 13.80
C LEU A 19 -0.98 -14.86 14.00
N GLU A 20 -0.97 -15.91 13.18
CA GLU A 20 0.04 -16.97 13.19
C GLU A 20 1.42 -16.42 12.77
N ALA A 21 1.50 -15.63 11.70
CA ALA A 21 2.71 -14.95 11.29
C ALA A 21 3.25 -14.03 12.39
N ASN A 22 2.36 -13.34 13.12
CA ASN A 22 2.73 -12.51 14.26
C ASN A 22 3.26 -13.32 15.44
N LYS A 23 2.63 -14.46 15.77
CA LYS A 23 3.12 -15.38 16.80
C LYS A 23 4.49 -15.96 16.43
N LEU A 24 4.69 -16.31 15.16
CA LEU A 24 5.97 -16.78 14.64
C LEU A 24 7.04 -15.69 14.70
N ALA A 25 6.71 -14.45 14.31
CA ALA A 25 7.63 -13.32 14.40
C ALA A 25 7.97 -12.96 15.86
N ALA A 26 7.01 -13.06 16.79
CA ALA A 26 7.24 -12.86 18.22
C ALA A 26 8.10 -13.99 18.83
N ALA A 27 7.81 -15.25 18.49
CA ALA A 27 8.61 -16.40 18.92
C ALA A 27 10.04 -16.36 18.34
N GLN A 28 10.21 -15.87 17.12
CA GLN A 28 11.54 -15.63 16.54
C GLN A 28 12.30 -14.56 17.34
N ARG A 29 11.65 -13.47 17.77
CA ARG A 29 12.27 -12.48 18.67
C ARG A 29 12.65 -13.08 20.01
N GLU A 30 11.76 -13.82 20.67
CA GLU A 30 12.06 -14.48 21.94
C GLU A 30 13.18 -15.52 21.80
N SER A 31 13.27 -16.20 20.66
CA SER A 31 14.34 -17.15 20.37
C SER A 31 15.68 -16.45 20.11
N SER A 32 15.66 -15.29 19.44
CA SER A 32 16.84 -14.44 19.25
C SER A 32 17.29 -13.81 20.58
N GLU A 33 16.36 -13.39 21.43
CA GLU A 33 16.62 -12.87 22.78
C GLU A 33 17.16 -13.96 23.73
N LYS A 34 16.66 -15.19 23.63
CA LYS A 34 17.19 -16.35 24.38
C LYS A 34 18.54 -16.83 23.86
N GLN A 35 18.79 -16.75 22.55
CA GLN A 35 20.13 -17.01 21.98
C GLN A 35 21.14 -15.95 22.39
N THR A 36 20.75 -14.67 22.52
CA THR A 36 21.63 -13.62 23.05
C THR A 36 21.88 -13.75 24.56
N ASN A 37 20.95 -14.33 25.32
CA ASN A 37 21.15 -14.58 26.76
C ASN A 37 22.02 -15.83 27.07
N GLY A 38 22.37 -16.63 26.06
CA GLY A 38 23.26 -17.80 26.19
C GLY A 38 24.72 -17.56 25.79
N LEU A 39 25.06 -16.37 25.29
CA LEU A 39 26.40 -15.96 24.87
C LEU A 39 26.76 -14.65 25.57
N THR A 40 27.24 -14.75 26.80
CA THR A 40 27.83 -13.60 27.50
C THR A 40 29.17 -13.22 26.85
N HIS A 41 29.33 -11.91 26.63
CA HIS A 41 30.46 -11.17 26.05
C HIS A 41 30.61 -11.13 24.53
N VAL A 42 29.88 -10.20 23.90
CA VAL A 42 30.43 -9.28 22.88
C VAL A 42 29.79 -7.89 23.08
N ASP A 43 30.58 -6.84 22.88
CA ASP A 43 30.48 -5.48 23.44
C ASP A 43 29.19 -4.69 23.20
N SER A 44 28.75 -3.99 24.25
CA SER A 44 27.58 -3.10 24.29
C SER A 44 27.73 -1.80 23.49
N GLU A 45 28.86 -1.56 22.82
CA GLU A 45 29.07 -0.36 21.99
C GLU A 45 28.43 -0.47 20.59
N MET A 46 28.20 -1.68 20.06
CA MET A 46 27.70 -1.85 18.68
C MET A 46 26.18 -1.65 18.50
N LEU A 47 25.40 -1.70 19.59
CA LEU A 47 23.93 -1.61 19.52
C LEU A 47 23.44 -0.16 19.60
N ASP A 48 24.13 0.69 20.37
CA ASP A 48 23.88 2.14 20.43
C ASP A 48 24.27 2.83 19.12
N ASP A 49 25.29 2.34 18.41
CA ASP A 49 25.70 2.88 17.12
C ASP A 49 24.64 2.68 16.02
N LYS A 50 23.89 1.57 16.02
CA LYS A 50 22.83 1.33 15.03
C LYS A 50 21.59 2.19 15.27
N LEU A 51 21.23 2.41 16.54
CA LEU A 51 20.14 3.32 16.91
C LEU A 51 20.53 4.78 16.62
N ALA A 52 21.78 5.16 16.90
CA ALA A 52 22.33 6.48 16.60
C ALA A 52 22.47 6.74 15.09
N VAL A 53 22.79 5.72 14.28
CA VAL A 53 22.82 5.84 12.82
C VAL A 53 21.42 6.02 12.24
N MET A 54 20.41 5.26 12.70
CA MET A 54 19.01 5.47 12.27
C MET A 54 18.46 6.84 12.68
N GLN A 55 18.81 7.34 13.87
CA GLN A 55 18.39 8.67 14.33
C GLN A 55 19.15 9.81 13.63
N ARG A 56 20.43 9.63 13.28
CA ARG A 56 21.23 10.61 12.50
C ARG A 56 20.79 10.70 11.04
N GLU A 57 20.40 9.59 10.42
CA GLU A 57 19.85 9.56 9.06
C GLU A 57 18.49 10.27 8.99
N SER A 58 17.65 10.11 10.02
CA SER A 58 16.35 10.80 10.11
C SER A 58 16.48 12.32 10.32
N ASN A 59 17.43 12.77 11.15
CA ASN A 59 17.66 14.20 11.42
C ASN A 59 18.37 14.95 10.28
N LYS A 60 19.11 14.26 9.40
CA LYS A 60 19.71 14.89 8.21
C LYS A 60 18.69 15.27 7.13
N MET A 61 17.51 14.63 7.09
CA MET A 61 16.46 14.95 6.12
C MET A 61 15.59 16.16 6.49
N GLN A 62 15.65 16.65 7.74
CA GLN A 62 14.79 17.76 8.20
C GLN A 62 15.43 19.16 8.11
N ASN A 63 16.74 19.28 7.86
CA ASN A 63 17.47 20.56 7.84
C ASN A 63 17.92 21.00 6.42
N GLY A 64 17.07 20.85 5.42
CA GLY A 64 17.25 21.45 4.10
C GLY A 64 16.08 22.38 3.78
N GLY A 65 16.26 23.69 3.90
CA GLY A 65 15.26 24.70 3.53
C GLY A 65 14.87 24.65 2.04
N PRO A 66 13.78 25.33 1.64
CA PRO A 66 13.17 25.11 0.33
C PRO A 66 13.99 25.84 -0.75
N ALA A 67 14.76 25.10 -1.53
CA ALA A 67 15.27 25.60 -2.81
C ALA A 67 14.26 25.24 -3.91
N HIS A 68 13.32 26.16 -4.15
CA HIS A 68 12.62 26.22 -5.43
C HIS A 68 13.65 26.50 -6.53
N VAL A 69 13.88 25.54 -7.42
CA VAL A 69 14.50 25.82 -8.72
C VAL A 69 13.61 25.21 -9.80
N ASN A 70 12.87 26.10 -10.46
CA ASN A 70 12.30 25.83 -11.77
C ASN A 70 13.45 25.75 -12.77
N THR A 71 13.61 24.62 -13.44
CA THR A 71 14.32 24.56 -14.73
C THR A 71 13.71 23.46 -15.57
N GLU A 72 12.92 23.88 -16.56
CA GLU A 72 12.89 23.19 -17.85
C GLU A 72 14.34 23.07 -18.35
N PHE A 73 14.76 21.90 -18.86
CA PHE A 73 15.49 21.76 -20.14
C PHE A 73 15.94 20.31 -20.38
N SER A 74 15.63 19.85 -21.60
CA SER A 74 16.41 19.00 -22.51
C SER A 74 17.24 17.80 -22.00
N HIS A 75 16.95 16.66 -22.64
CA HIS A 75 17.72 15.43 -22.71
C HIS A 75 19.18 15.66 -23.18
N CYS A 76 20.17 15.28 -22.35
CA CYS A 76 21.53 14.86 -22.73
C CYS A 76 22.12 14.18 -21.49
N GLY A 77 22.50 12.91 -21.46
CA GLY A 77 23.62 12.36 -22.20
C GLY A 77 24.87 12.36 -21.30
N LYS A 78 25.23 11.19 -20.77
CA LYS A 78 26.43 10.84 -19.96
C LYS A 78 26.39 11.21 -18.47
N CYS A 79 26.03 10.23 -17.65
CA CYS A 79 26.59 10.11 -16.31
C CYS A 79 27.91 9.33 -16.47
N ASP A 80 29.04 10.02 -16.44
CA ASP A 80 30.36 9.39 -16.33
C ASP A 80 30.44 8.69 -14.97
N VAL A 81 30.61 7.37 -14.96
CA VAL A 81 30.72 6.57 -13.71
C VAL A 81 32.10 6.76 -13.03
N ASN A 82 32.96 7.61 -13.60
CA ASN A 82 34.33 7.86 -13.13
C ASN A 82 34.58 9.29 -12.61
N SER A 83 33.54 10.10 -12.38
CA SER A 83 33.74 11.32 -11.58
C SER A 83 33.55 10.99 -10.11
N ASP A 84 34.51 11.42 -9.30
CA ASP A 84 34.65 11.28 -7.84
C ASP A 84 33.51 12.01 -7.06
N SER A 85 32.26 11.77 -7.43
CA SER A 85 31.10 12.43 -6.86
C SER A 85 30.67 11.70 -5.59
N LYS A 86 31.08 12.25 -4.43
CA LYS A 86 30.37 12.12 -3.15
C LYS A 86 28.98 12.77 -3.26
N GLY A 87 28.09 12.20 -4.07
CA GLY A 87 26.78 12.77 -4.41
C GLY A 87 25.62 11.87 -3.98
N GLY A 88 24.55 12.47 -3.48
CA GLY A 88 23.26 11.80 -3.23
C GLY A 88 22.35 11.88 -4.45
N PHE A 89 21.59 10.81 -4.71
CA PHE A 89 20.62 10.75 -5.80
C PHE A 89 19.20 10.78 -5.23
N PHE A 90 18.41 11.81 -5.60
CA PHE A 90 17.00 11.87 -5.26
C PHE A 90 16.18 11.11 -6.31
N ALA A 91 15.69 9.92 -5.94
CA ALA A 91 15.01 9.02 -6.87
C ALA A 91 13.62 9.47 -7.32
N ASP A 92 12.98 10.37 -6.56
CA ASP A 92 11.64 10.93 -6.80
C ASP A 92 10.59 9.88 -7.20
N GLN A 93 10.22 9.00 -6.28
CA GLN A 93 9.27 7.91 -6.55
C GLN A 93 7.87 8.36 -7.04
N PHE A 94 7.52 9.63 -6.85
CA PHE A 94 6.23 10.17 -7.26
C PHE A 94 6.26 10.64 -8.72
N GLU A 95 7.31 11.34 -9.12
CA GLU A 95 7.40 11.92 -10.46
C GLU A 95 8.25 11.10 -11.45
N ASN A 96 9.08 10.19 -10.94
CA ASN A 96 9.92 9.33 -11.78
C ASN A 96 9.09 8.16 -12.34
N LEU A 97 8.95 8.12 -13.66
CA LEU A 97 8.21 7.08 -14.39
C LEU A 97 8.88 5.69 -14.34
N ALA A 98 10.13 5.59 -13.85
CA ALA A 98 10.75 4.30 -13.58
C ALA A 98 9.89 3.43 -12.64
N ASN A 99 9.18 4.04 -11.69
CA ASN A 99 8.25 3.35 -10.80
C ASN A 99 7.10 2.69 -11.58
N TYR A 100 6.36 3.46 -12.39
CA TYR A 100 5.35 2.93 -13.32
C TYR A 100 5.90 1.83 -14.24
N ARG A 101 7.08 2.07 -14.85
CA ARG A 101 7.70 1.14 -15.81
C ARG A 101 8.03 -0.20 -15.17
N ALA A 102 8.56 -0.22 -13.94
CA ALA A 102 8.86 -1.46 -13.24
C ALA A 102 7.63 -2.39 -13.16
N HIS A 103 6.46 -1.81 -12.92
CA HIS A 103 5.21 -2.59 -12.83
C HIS A 103 4.62 -2.94 -14.20
N TYR A 104 4.81 -2.10 -15.22
CA TYR A 104 4.41 -2.39 -16.59
C TYR A 104 5.27 -3.49 -17.24
N GLU A 105 6.58 -3.47 -16.99
CA GLU A 105 7.56 -4.38 -17.60
C GLU A 105 7.74 -5.69 -16.83
N CYS A 106 7.39 -5.72 -15.53
CA CYS A 106 7.51 -6.92 -14.70
C CYS A 106 6.16 -7.37 -14.13
N THR A 107 5.59 -6.63 -13.18
CA THR A 107 4.42 -7.08 -12.39
C THR A 107 3.20 -7.41 -13.25
N GLY A 108 2.87 -6.56 -14.24
CA GLY A 108 1.77 -6.81 -15.20
C GLY A 108 1.96 -8.12 -16.00
N PRO A 109 3.11 -8.31 -16.68
CA PRO A 109 3.46 -9.57 -17.34
C PRO A 109 3.39 -10.80 -16.44
N GLU A 110 3.89 -10.70 -15.21
CA GLU A 110 3.84 -11.79 -14.23
C GLU A 110 2.41 -12.21 -13.92
N ILE A 111 1.53 -11.25 -13.61
CA ILE A 111 0.11 -11.49 -13.37
C ILE A 111 -0.55 -12.15 -14.58
N TRP A 112 -0.30 -11.63 -15.78
CA TRP A 112 -0.88 -12.17 -17.02
C TRP A 112 -0.44 -13.62 -17.27
N LYS A 113 0.85 -13.91 -17.07
CA LYS A 113 1.41 -15.26 -17.23
C LYS A 113 0.86 -16.22 -16.18
N GLN A 114 0.81 -15.80 -14.92
CA GLN A 114 0.32 -16.63 -13.80
C GLN A 114 -1.18 -16.93 -13.93
N THR A 115 -1.98 -15.98 -14.41
CA THR A 115 -3.40 -16.17 -14.67
C THR A 115 -3.68 -16.89 -16.00
N LYS A 116 -2.65 -17.14 -16.82
CA LYS A 116 -2.77 -17.70 -18.18
C LYS A 116 -3.78 -16.94 -19.05
N GLY A 117 -3.85 -15.62 -18.85
CA GLY A 117 -4.82 -14.74 -19.50
C GLY A 117 -6.25 -14.81 -18.97
N ASN A 118 -6.56 -15.69 -18.00
CA ASN A 118 -7.87 -15.78 -17.36
C ASN A 118 -7.99 -14.78 -16.20
N LEU A 119 -7.97 -13.49 -16.52
CA LEU A 119 -8.14 -12.39 -15.59
C LEU A 119 -9.34 -11.53 -16.03
N HIS A 120 -10.19 -11.15 -15.08
CA HIS A 120 -11.37 -10.34 -15.35
C HIS A 120 -11.29 -8.96 -14.72
N ALA A 121 -10.68 -8.85 -13.53
CA ALA A 121 -10.41 -7.57 -12.93
C ALA A 121 -9.12 -7.50 -12.12
N PHE A 122 -8.54 -6.31 -12.08
CA PHE A 122 -7.43 -5.94 -11.23
C PHE A 122 -7.86 -4.76 -10.34
N VAL A 123 -7.54 -4.83 -9.05
CA VAL A 123 -7.82 -3.75 -8.11
C VAL A 123 -6.61 -3.50 -7.22
N ALA A 124 -6.29 -2.23 -6.99
CA ALA A 124 -5.23 -1.85 -6.09
C ALA A 124 -5.45 -0.43 -5.55
N ALA A 125 -4.95 -0.17 -4.36
CA ALA A 125 -4.80 1.14 -3.78
C ALA A 125 -3.56 1.85 -4.35
N ALA A 126 -3.56 3.17 -4.23
CA ALA A 126 -2.52 4.01 -4.81
C ALA A 126 -1.97 5.00 -3.79
N GLY A 127 -0.64 5.02 -3.65
CA GLY A 127 0.11 6.15 -3.09
C GLY A 127 0.78 6.92 -4.23
N THR A 128 1.97 6.49 -4.63
CA THR A 128 2.66 7.04 -5.81
C THR A 128 1.92 6.77 -7.12
N GLY A 129 1.09 5.72 -7.17
CA GLY A 129 0.33 5.31 -8.36
C GLY A 129 1.09 4.42 -9.34
N GLY A 130 2.38 4.13 -9.12
CA GLY A 130 3.19 3.34 -10.05
C GLY A 130 2.64 1.92 -10.28
N THR A 131 2.27 1.22 -9.21
CA THR A 131 1.74 -0.16 -9.31
C THR A 131 0.43 -0.24 -10.08
N ILE A 132 -0.58 0.54 -9.67
CA ILE A 132 -1.87 0.52 -10.34
C ILE A 132 -1.77 0.96 -11.79
N ALA A 133 -0.93 1.96 -12.07
CA ALA A 133 -0.74 2.46 -13.43
C ALA A 133 -0.03 1.45 -14.33
N GLY A 134 1.11 0.89 -13.88
CA GLY A 134 1.89 -0.05 -14.67
C GLY A 134 1.13 -1.32 -14.99
N VAL A 135 0.49 -1.90 -13.97
CA VAL A 135 -0.29 -3.13 -14.14
C VAL A 135 -1.53 -2.89 -15.02
N SER A 136 -2.30 -1.82 -14.75
CA SER A 136 -3.52 -1.55 -15.54
C SER A 136 -3.21 -1.33 -17.02
N ARG A 137 -2.19 -0.53 -17.34
CA ARG A 137 -1.79 -0.28 -18.73
C ARG A 137 -1.41 -1.57 -19.45
N TYR A 138 -0.55 -2.38 -18.84
CA TYR A 138 -0.14 -3.65 -19.44
C TYR A 138 -1.33 -4.59 -19.69
N LEU A 139 -2.19 -4.76 -18.68
CA LEU A 139 -3.35 -5.66 -18.78
C LEU A 139 -4.33 -5.19 -19.85
N LYS A 140 -4.60 -3.88 -19.94
CA LYS A 140 -5.48 -3.30 -20.96
C LYS A 140 -4.95 -3.45 -22.38
N GLU A 141 -3.64 -3.43 -22.56
CA GLU A 141 -3.02 -3.73 -23.85
C GLU A 141 -3.14 -5.21 -24.24
N LYS A 142 -3.11 -6.13 -23.26
CA LYS A 142 -3.33 -7.57 -23.52
C LYS A 142 -4.80 -7.89 -23.77
N ASN A 143 -5.69 -7.31 -22.98
CA ASN A 143 -7.12 -7.47 -23.13
C ASN A 143 -7.86 -6.24 -22.56
N ARG A 144 -8.48 -5.46 -23.45
CA ARG A 144 -9.27 -4.27 -23.10
C ARG A 144 -10.49 -4.57 -22.25
N SER A 145 -10.99 -5.82 -22.24
CA SER A 145 -12.15 -6.22 -21.45
C SER A 145 -11.85 -6.35 -19.95
N ILE A 146 -10.57 -6.50 -19.56
CA ILE A 146 -10.17 -6.57 -18.16
C ILE A 146 -10.52 -5.26 -17.46
N LYS A 147 -11.18 -5.32 -16.31
CA LYS A 147 -11.54 -4.14 -15.53
C LYS A 147 -10.46 -3.78 -14.52
N CYS A 148 -10.07 -2.52 -14.47
CA CYS A 148 -9.06 -2.03 -13.54
C CYS A 148 -9.67 -0.98 -12.61
N PHE A 149 -9.57 -1.20 -11.30
CA PHE A 149 -10.21 -0.36 -10.30
C PHE A 149 -9.20 0.20 -9.28
N LEU A 150 -9.39 1.45 -8.90
CA LEU A 150 -8.72 2.04 -7.75
C LEU A 150 -9.46 1.68 -6.46
N MET A 151 -8.74 1.36 -5.41
CA MET A 151 -9.27 1.30 -4.05
C MET A 151 -8.66 2.41 -3.19
N ASP A 152 -9.44 3.42 -2.83
CA ASP A 152 -8.93 4.63 -2.21
C ASP A 152 -9.31 4.71 -0.71
N PRO A 153 -8.35 5.04 0.19
CA PRO A 153 -8.67 5.24 1.60
C PRO A 153 -9.37 6.57 1.85
N PRO A 154 -9.95 6.78 3.06
CA PRO A 154 -10.47 8.09 3.46
C PRO A 154 -9.40 9.18 3.40
N GLY A 155 -9.83 10.42 3.14
CA GLY A 155 -8.92 11.57 3.09
C GLY A 155 -8.16 11.75 1.78
N SER A 156 -8.11 10.72 0.92
CA SER A 156 -7.55 10.85 -0.43
C SER A 156 -8.56 11.40 -1.45
N GLY A 157 -8.05 12.24 -2.35
CA GLY A 157 -8.77 12.81 -3.47
C GLY A 157 -8.72 11.96 -4.75
N LEU A 158 -7.98 10.84 -4.76
CA LEU A 158 -7.83 10.01 -5.97
C LEU A 158 -9.17 9.36 -6.39
N PHE A 159 -10.01 8.95 -5.44
CA PHE A 159 -11.34 8.42 -5.73
C PHE A 159 -12.18 9.42 -6.54
N ASN A 160 -12.23 10.67 -6.09
CA ASN A 160 -12.97 11.72 -6.81
C ASN A 160 -12.31 12.02 -8.15
N LYS A 161 -10.98 11.94 -8.23
CA LYS A 161 -10.28 12.13 -9.50
C LYS A 161 -10.70 11.10 -10.53
N VAL A 162 -10.77 9.83 -10.15
CA VAL A 162 -11.14 8.74 -11.05
C VAL A 162 -12.64 8.79 -11.40
N THR A 163 -13.51 9.05 -10.42
CA THR A 163 -14.97 8.96 -10.63
C THR A 163 -15.60 10.25 -11.16
N ARG A 164 -15.00 11.42 -10.89
CA ARG A 164 -15.58 12.75 -11.18
C ARG A 164 -14.63 13.67 -11.93
N GLY A 165 -13.38 13.27 -12.16
CA GLY A 165 -12.37 14.09 -12.85
C GLY A 165 -11.71 15.17 -12.00
N VAL A 166 -12.16 15.38 -10.75
CA VAL A 166 -11.69 16.44 -9.82
C VAL A 166 -11.16 15.82 -8.52
N MET A 167 -10.12 16.41 -7.91
CA MET A 167 -9.56 15.91 -6.63
C MET A 167 -10.39 16.29 -5.40
N TYR A 168 -11.24 17.31 -5.52
CA TYR A 168 -11.92 17.93 -4.38
C TYR A 168 -12.88 16.97 -3.67
N THR A 169 -12.75 16.88 -2.36
CA THR A 169 -13.68 16.16 -1.47
C THR A 169 -14.59 17.14 -0.73
N LYS A 170 -15.83 16.74 -0.38
CA LYS A 170 -16.72 17.62 0.41
C LYS A 170 -16.20 17.79 1.84
N GLU A 171 -15.37 16.85 2.27
CA GLU A 171 -14.66 16.81 3.54
C GLU A 171 -13.53 17.84 3.60
N GLU A 172 -13.02 18.29 2.45
CA GLU A 172 -12.07 19.41 2.33
C GLU A 172 -12.77 20.77 2.17
N ALA A 173 -14.09 20.83 2.23
CA ALA A 173 -14.82 22.09 2.27
C ALA A 173 -14.32 22.96 3.44
N GLU A 174 -14.21 24.25 3.18
CA GLU A 174 -13.78 25.23 4.17
C GLU A 174 -14.65 25.10 5.45
N GLY A 175 -13.99 24.92 6.60
CA GLY A 175 -14.64 24.70 7.90
C GLY A 175 -14.94 23.23 8.28
N LYS A 176 -14.75 22.26 7.38
CA LYS A 176 -14.92 20.81 7.68
C LYS A 176 -13.63 19.98 7.56
N ARG A 177 -12.57 20.60 7.07
CA ARG A 177 -11.26 19.96 6.92
C ARG A 177 -10.74 19.48 8.27
N LEU A 178 -10.51 18.17 8.38
CA LEU A 178 -9.85 17.58 9.54
C LEU A 178 -8.48 18.21 9.76
N LYS A 179 -8.06 18.33 11.02
CA LYS A 179 -6.75 18.88 11.39
C LYS A 179 -5.61 18.07 10.75
N ASN A 180 -5.78 16.75 10.67
CA ASN A 180 -4.94 15.81 9.94
C ASN A 180 -5.80 14.99 8.94
N PRO A 181 -6.03 15.46 7.71
CA PRO A 181 -6.90 14.76 6.76
C PRO A 181 -6.28 13.48 6.18
N PHE A 182 -5.00 13.23 6.46
CA PHE A 182 -4.23 12.08 5.98
C PHE A 182 -3.86 11.09 7.09
N ASP A 183 -4.36 11.30 8.31
CA ASP A 183 -4.09 10.42 9.44
C ASP A 183 -5.02 9.21 9.40
N THR A 184 -4.92 8.45 8.30
CA THR A 184 -5.56 7.15 8.16
C THR A 184 -4.67 6.09 8.79
N ILE A 185 -5.30 5.01 9.25
CA ILE A 185 -4.56 3.85 9.73
C ILE A 185 -3.77 3.14 8.62
N THR A 186 -4.18 3.30 7.36
CA THR A 186 -3.51 2.69 6.20
C THR A 186 -2.43 3.61 5.65
N GLU A 187 -1.18 3.31 5.94
CA GLU A 187 -0.04 4.10 5.46
C GLU A 187 0.40 3.72 4.04
N GLY A 188 1.09 4.64 3.35
CA GLY A 188 1.66 4.41 2.03
C GLY A 188 0.65 4.43 0.87
N ILE A 189 -0.63 4.64 1.16
CA ILE A 189 -1.73 4.80 0.20
C ILE A 189 -2.53 6.07 0.51
N GLY A 190 -3.18 6.62 -0.50
CA GLY A 190 -3.95 7.86 -0.40
C GLY A 190 -3.08 9.11 -0.51
N ILE A 191 -3.46 10.01 -1.41
CA ILE A 191 -2.78 11.29 -1.64
C ILE A 191 -3.75 12.33 -2.22
N ASN A 192 -3.51 13.62 -1.94
CA ASN A 192 -4.30 14.74 -2.51
C ASN A 192 -3.55 15.49 -3.62
N ARG A 193 -2.77 14.76 -4.41
CA ARG A 193 -2.23 15.24 -5.68
C ARG A 193 -2.17 14.10 -6.69
N VAL A 194 -2.26 14.46 -7.98
CA VAL A 194 -2.04 13.51 -9.07
C VAL A 194 -0.55 13.48 -9.40
N THR A 195 0.05 12.31 -9.33
CA THR A 195 1.47 12.09 -9.64
C THR A 195 1.65 11.76 -11.12
N LYS A 196 2.85 11.96 -11.69
CA LYS A 196 3.14 11.50 -13.06
C LYS A 196 2.91 10.01 -13.26
N ASN A 197 3.23 9.19 -12.28
CA ASN A 197 2.97 7.76 -12.32
C ASN A 197 1.46 7.46 -12.41
N PHE A 198 0.64 8.08 -11.55
CA PHE A 198 -0.81 7.84 -11.53
C PHE A 198 -1.51 8.28 -12.82
N MET A 199 -1.01 9.34 -13.48
CA MET A 199 -1.57 9.79 -14.77
C MET A 199 -1.51 8.73 -15.87
N MET A 200 -0.62 7.73 -15.75
CA MET A 200 -0.49 6.65 -16.73
C MET A 200 -1.55 5.54 -16.55
N ALA A 201 -2.32 5.56 -15.46
CA ALA A 201 -3.28 4.52 -15.13
C ALA A 201 -4.49 4.51 -16.08
N GLU A 202 -4.92 3.31 -16.47
CA GLU A 202 -6.16 3.11 -17.22
C GLU A 202 -7.20 2.41 -16.34
N LEU A 203 -8.13 3.18 -15.79
CA LEU A 203 -9.08 2.71 -14.78
C LEU A 203 -10.52 2.78 -15.30
N ASP A 204 -11.31 1.76 -14.97
CA ASP A 204 -12.76 1.69 -15.26
C ASP A 204 -13.61 2.28 -14.14
N GLY A 205 -13.02 2.50 -12.96
CA GLY A 205 -13.72 3.05 -11.80
C GLY A 205 -12.86 3.05 -10.55
N ALA A 206 -13.49 3.42 -9.43
CA ALA A 206 -12.87 3.38 -8.12
C ALA A 206 -13.87 3.00 -7.03
N TYR A 207 -13.36 2.43 -5.95
CA TYR A 207 -14.05 2.17 -4.70
C TYR A 207 -13.39 2.96 -3.58
N ARG A 208 -14.16 3.31 -2.54
CA ARG A 208 -13.67 4.02 -1.37
C ARG A 208 -13.84 3.20 -0.11
N GLY A 209 -12.76 2.85 0.56
CA GLY A 209 -12.83 2.11 1.82
C GLY A 209 -12.79 3.02 3.03
N SER A 210 -12.99 2.42 4.20
CA SER A 210 -12.89 3.06 5.50
C SER A 210 -11.78 2.43 6.34
N ASP A 211 -11.25 3.20 7.28
CA ASP A 211 -10.26 2.70 8.24
C ASP A 211 -10.81 1.53 9.06
N ARG A 212 -12.12 1.52 9.32
CA ARG A 212 -12.79 0.40 9.99
C ARG A 212 -12.69 -0.88 9.17
N GLU A 213 -13.00 -0.83 7.88
CA GLU A 213 -12.87 -2.00 7.00
C GLU A 213 -11.41 -2.46 6.88
N ALA A 214 -10.46 -1.51 6.88
CA ALA A 214 -9.04 -1.84 6.90
C ALA A 214 -8.69 -2.69 8.14
N VAL A 215 -9.13 -2.22 9.30
CA VAL A 215 -8.84 -2.83 10.60
C VAL A 215 -9.50 -4.19 10.75
N GLU A 216 -10.76 -4.33 10.36
CA GLU A 216 -11.48 -5.60 10.44
C GLU A 216 -10.84 -6.68 9.52
N MET A 217 -10.27 -6.26 8.37
CA MET A 217 -9.50 -7.13 7.48
C MET A 217 -8.10 -7.49 8.00
N SER A 218 -7.60 -6.79 9.02
CA SER A 218 -6.37 -7.11 9.77
C SER A 218 -5.10 -7.34 8.92
N SER A 219 -4.84 -6.51 7.90
CA SER A 219 -3.63 -6.59 7.05
C SER A 219 -3.11 -5.21 6.65
N SER A 220 -1.80 -5.08 6.43
CA SER A 220 -1.22 -3.87 5.81
C SER A 220 -1.72 -3.61 4.39
N SER A 221 -2.16 -4.67 3.71
CA SER A 221 -2.81 -4.61 2.41
C SER A 221 -4.32 -4.77 2.53
N ALA A 222 -4.89 -4.51 3.72
CA ALA A 222 -6.31 -4.69 3.97
C ALA A 222 -7.17 -3.96 2.94
N MET A 223 -6.78 -2.73 2.59
CA MET A 223 -7.55 -1.92 1.65
C MET A 223 -7.61 -2.59 0.26
N ASN A 224 -6.50 -3.14 -0.23
CA ASN A 224 -6.46 -3.94 -1.46
C ASN A 224 -7.38 -5.16 -1.42
N CYS A 225 -7.47 -5.82 -0.27
CA CYS A 225 -8.36 -6.96 -0.07
C CYS A 225 -9.83 -6.55 0.01
N VAL A 226 -10.16 -5.45 0.69
CA VAL A 226 -11.51 -4.85 0.70
C VAL A 226 -11.95 -4.53 -0.73
N GLY A 227 -11.07 -3.91 -1.52
CA GLY A 227 -11.33 -3.63 -2.93
C GLY A 227 -11.60 -4.90 -3.74
N ALA A 228 -10.84 -5.98 -3.51
CA ALA A 228 -11.06 -7.26 -4.18
C ALA A 228 -12.41 -7.88 -3.85
N VAL A 229 -12.87 -7.80 -2.59
CA VAL A 229 -14.18 -8.31 -2.20
C VAL A 229 -15.30 -7.52 -2.88
N ARG A 230 -15.21 -6.19 -2.92
CA ARG A 230 -16.23 -5.35 -3.57
C ARG A 230 -16.30 -5.60 -5.08
N VAL A 231 -15.16 -5.71 -5.75
CA VAL A 231 -15.12 -6.11 -7.17
C VAL A 231 -15.73 -7.50 -7.37
N ALA A 232 -15.52 -8.42 -6.42
CA ALA A 232 -16.13 -9.75 -6.49
C ALA A 232 -17.66 -9.72 -6.31
N GLN A 233 -18.17 -8.85 -5.44
CA GLN A 233 -19.60 -8.62 -5.26
C GLN A 233 -20.22 -8.06 -6.55
N ASP A 234 -19.55 -7.09 -7.20
CA ASP A 234 -20.05 -6.45 -8.42
C ASP A 234 -20.01 -7.36 -9.66
N LEU A 235 -18.94 -8.15 -9.82
CA LEU A 235 -18.81 -9.05 -10.97
C LEU A 235 -19.58 -10.36 -10.80
N GLY A 236 -19.80 -10.81 -9.56
CA GLY A 236 -20.43 -12.09 -9.27
C GLY A 236 -19.52 -13.30 -9.55
N PRO A 237 -20.04 -14.52 -9.34
CA PRO A 237 -19.26 -15.75 -9.39
C PRO A 237 -18.70 -16.06 -10.79
N GLY A 238 -17.57 -16.79 -10.82
CA GLY A 238 -16.93 -17.23 -12.07
C GLY A 238 -15.84 -16.29 -12.61
N HIS A 239 -15.64 -15.13 -11.97
CA HIS A 239 -14.62 -14.16 -12.35
C HIS A 239 -13.33 -14.35 -11.56
N THR A 240 -12.20 -14.14 -12.24
CA THR A 240 -10.87 -14.08 -11.62
C THR A 240 -10.50 -12.63 -11.35
N ILE A 241 -10.20 -12.31 -10.09
CA ILE A 241 -9.82 -10.98 -9.63
C ILE A 241 -8.42 -11.06 -9.02
N VAL A 242 -7.55 -10.11 -9.37
CA VAL A 242 -6.21 -10.00 -8.81
C VAL A 242 -6.06 -8.68 -8.06
N THR A 243 -5.38 -8.75 -6.92
CA THR A 243 -4.97 -7.61 -6.10
C THR A 243 -3.54 -7.83 -5.60
N ILE A 244 -2.90 -6.80 -5.06
CA ILE A 244 -1.51 -6.84 -4.58
C ILE A 244 -1.46 -6.80 -3.05
N LEU A 245 -0.61 -7.64 -2.46
CA LEU A 245 -0.23 -7.52 -1.05
C LEU A 245 1.15 -6.86 -0.99
N CYS A 246 1.20 -5.62 -0.50
CA CYS A 246 2.31 -4.69 -0.70
C CYS A 246 3.48 -4.89 0.26
N ASP A 247 3.24 -5.36 1.49
CA ASP A 247 4.31 -5.61 2.47
C ASP A 247 3.91 -6.66 3.53
N SER A 248 4.84 -6.94 4.44
CA SER A 248 4.69 -7.87 5.56
C SER A 248 3.91 -7.30 6.76
N GLY A 249 3.53 -6.03 6.73
CA GLY A 249 2.82 -5.33 7.80
C GLY A 249 3.66 -4.86 8.97
N MET A 250 4.97 -5.10 8.96
CA MET A 250 5.88 -4.70 10.03
C MET A 250 5.91 -3.18 10.31
N ARG A 251 5.59 -2.36 9.32
CA ARG A 251 5.53 -0.89 9.49
C ARG A 251 4.34 -0.40 10.30
N HIS A 252 3.29 -1.21 10.43
CA HIS A 252 2.05 -0.80 11.09
C HIS A 252 1.96 -1.26 12.56
N LEU A 253 3.06 -1.70 13.16
CA LEU A 253 3.08 -2.21 14.54
C LEU A 253 2.63 -1.17 15.57
N SER A 254 2.96 0.10 15.38
CA SER A 254 2.63 1.19 16.30
C SER A 254 1.18 1.68 16.20
N LYS A 255 0.49 1.37 15.09
CA LYS A 255 -0.89 1.80 14.82
C LYS A 255 -1.82 0.60 14.71
N PHE A 256 -1.72 -0.13 13.60
CA PHE A 256 -2.64 -1.20 13.21
C PHE A 256 -2.60 -2.42 14.13
N PHE A 257 -1.46 -2.70 14.77
CA PHE A 257 -1.33 -3.78 15.76
C PHE A 257 -1.30 -3.29 17.21
N ASN A 258 -1.55 -2.00 17.45
CA ASN A 258 -1.56 -1.42 18.78
C ASN A 258 -3.01 -1.31 19.28
N GLU A 259 -3.40 -2.20 20.20
CA GLU A 259 -4.75 -2.24 20.77
C GLU A 259 -5.16 -0.92 21.41
N GLN A 260 -4.23 -0.24 22.09
CA GLN A 260 -4.50 1.06 22.70
C GLN A 260 -4.79 2.11 21.63
N TYR A 261 -3.97 2.17 20.57
CA TYR A 261 -4.20 3.08 19.45
C TYR A 261 -5.55 2.84 18.79
N LEU A 262 -5.91 1.57 18.55
CA LEU A 262 -7.19 1.21 17.98
C LEU A 262 -8.36 1.62 18.89
N ALA A 263 -8.24 1.40 20.21
CA ALA A 263 -9.26 1.80 21.17
C ALA A 263 -9.45 3.33 21.22
N ASP A 264 -8.34 4.07 21.26
CA ASP A 264 -8.35 5.55 21.30
C ASP A 264 -9.00 6.17 20.06
N HIS A 265 -8.95 5.47 18.92
CA HIS A 265 -9.56 5.90 17.66
C HIS A 265 -10.92 5.24 17.37
N GLY A 266 -11.48 4.45 18.30
CA GLY A 266 -12.77 3.76 18.10
C GLY A 266 -12.73 2.65 17.03
N LEU A 267 -11.53 2.14 16.73
CA LEU A 267 -11.26 1.14 15.70
C LEU A 267 -11.06 -0.26 16.28
N THR A 268 -11.53 -0.55 17.50
CA THR A 268 -11.42 -1.91 18.05
C THR A 268 -12.16 -2.91 17.15
N PRO A 269 -11.48 -3.96 16.61
CA PRO A 269 -12.09 -4.91 15.69
C PRO A 269 -13.19 -5.71 16.40
N THR A 270 -14.38 -5.80 15.80
CA THR A 270 -15.52 -6.55 16.35
C THR A 270 -16.07 -7.59 15.40
N ALA A 271 -15.68 -7.58 14.12
CA ALA A 271 -16.22 -8.49 13.14
C ALA A 271 -15.66 -9.91 13.33
N THR A 272 -16.54 -10.88 13.11
CA THR A 272 -16.27 -12.33 13.11
C THR A 272 -16.42 -12.94 11.72
N GLY A 273 -16.96 -12.19 10.76
CA GLY A 273 -17.10 -12.55 9.36
C GLY A 273 -17.00 -11.31 8.46
N LEU A 274 -17.79 -11.30 7.38
CA LEU A 274 -17.74 -10.29 6.33
C LEU A 274 -18.75 -9.13 6.53
N GLU A 275 -19.47 -9.14 7.65
CA GLU A 275 -20.54 -8.20 7.99
C GLU A 275 -20.13 -6.72 8.03
N PHE A 276 -18.83 -6.43 8.03
CA PHE A 276 -18.30 -5.08 7.98
C PHE A 276 -18.21 -4.50 6.56
N LEU A 277 -18.36 -5.34 5.52
CA LEU A 277 -18.36 -4.93 4.11
C LEU A 277 -19.76 -4.69 3.54
N ASP A 278 -20.82 -5.15 4.23
CA ASP A 278 -22.20 -5.12 3.75
C ASP A 278 -22.97 -3.83 4.17
N LYS A 279 -22.28 -2.70 4.32
CA LYS A 279 -22.87 -1.42 4.76
C LYS A 279 -22.57 -0.24 3.85
#